data_AF-A0A9P4S0T9-F1
#
_entry.id   AF-A0A9P4S0T9-F1
#
_cell.length_a   1.000
_cell.length_b   1.000
_cell.length_c   1.000
_cell.angle_alpha   90.00
_cell.angle_beta   90.00
_cell.angle_gamma   90.00
#
_symmetry.space_group_name_H-M   'P 1'
#
loop_
_entity.id
_entity.type
_entity.pdbx_description
1 polymer ?
#
loop_
_entity_poly.entity_id
_entity_poly.type
_entity_poly.pdbx_seq_one_letter_code
_entity_poly.pdbx_strand_id
1 'polypeptide(L)'
;MLSSNLSSNLSKANVVLHTSSDWTRWIGMIRVRAGTAWKYCDPYKDTPPVLTPPSREITENPIAAALYRTDYEEYRLARTTLAQIDQFVFDSVSTQSLAFILGLDTLYERRVELKKRFQPDDRVTYLELDTRLYKLRSTVKKTGILDWLSRFEILYSEYKLANHPQYQGNMLEFELLKCLKRVDAQNQEDTQTREPEKHVDSVYDIISEFTNYYRNIEAIQSNIRASSASTALATFQGESNASSGDSDGKGKPGKSYTAQTSQTSSQTASQKEWPTCLCGIKHSFNSCHYINPRAKKPDNYSEKM
;
A
#
# COMPACT_ATOMS: atom_id res chain seq x y z
N MET A 1 31.69 32.39 3.34
CA MET A 1 30.24 32.52 3.14
C MET A 1 29.75 31.34 2.30
N LEU A 2 29.66 30.14 2.86
CA LEU A 2 29.07 28.97 2.19
C LEU A 2 28.45 28.08 3.26
N SER A 3 27.17 28.28 3.53
CA SER A 3 26.35 27.36 4.32
C SER A 3 25.08 27.12 3.54
N SER A 4 25.12 26.07 2.71
CA SER A 4 23.98 25.61 1.93
C SER A 4 23.01 24.90 2.88
N ASN A 5 21.88 25.56 3.16
CA ASN A 5 20.73 24.98 3.82
C ASN A 5 20.13 23.87 2.94
N LEU A 6 20.41 22.61 3.25
CA LEU A 6 19.57 21.49 2.83
C LEU A 6 18.59 21.18 3.98
N SER A 7 17.52 21.97 4.07
CA SER A 7 16.32 21.56 4.78
C SER A 7 15.50 20.66 3.85
N SER A 8 15.76 19.36 3.90
CA SER A 8 14.90 18.36 3.27
C SER A 8 13.64 18.16 4.11
N ASN A 9 12.57 18.86 3.73
CA ASN A 9 11.20 18.55 4.16
C ASN A 9 10.74 17.24 3.51
N LEU A 10 11.25 16.11 4.00
CA LEU A 10 10.53 14.84 3.93
C LEU A 10 9.50 14.88 5.05
N SER A 11 8.21 14.85 4.69
CA SER A 11 7.12 14.68 5.65
C SER A 11 7.30 13.34 6.38
N LYS A 12 8.05 13.36 7.49
CA LYS A 12 8.22 12.22 8.39
C LYS A 12 6.83 11.91 8.92
N ALA A 13 6.27 10.75 8.56
CA ALA A 13 5.14 10.19 9.27
C ALA A 13 5.55 10.04 10.73
N ASN A 14 5.14 11.00 11.56
CA ASN A 14 5.50 11.04 12.97
C ASN A 14 4.56 10.05 13.65
N VAL A 15 5.11 8.91 14.10
CA VAL A 15 4.34 7.97 14.92
C VAL A 15 4.11 8.64 16.25
N VAL A 16 2.85 8.96 16.53
CA VAL A 16 2.43 9.55 17.80
C VAL A 16 1.98 8.41 18.71
N LEU A 17 2.56 8.33 19.90
CA LEU A 17 2.11 7.41 20.95
C LEU A 17 0.79 7.91 21.53
N HIS A 18 -0.32 7.33 21.07
CA HIS A 18 -1.65 7.64 21.54
C HIS A 18 -2.32 6.44 22.22
N THR A 19 -2.09 5.25 21.69
CA THR A 19 -2.72 3.99 22.13
C THR A 19 -1.70 2.89 22.32
N SER A 20 -2.12 1.77 22.91
CA SER A 20 -1.24 0.63 23.15
C SER A 20 -0.74 -0.02 21.85
N SER A 21 -1.55 -0.01 20.79
CA SER A 21 -1.13 -0.49 19.46
C SER A 21 0.02 0.31 18.84
N ASP A 22 0.22 1.56 19.27
CA ASP A 22 1.31 2.40 18.77
C ASP A 22 2.66 2.06 19.42
N TRP A 23 2.65 1.39 20.58
CA TRP A 23 3.81 1.15 21.42
C TRP A 23 4.95 0.48 20.67
N THR A 24 4.68 -0.66 20.02
CA THR A 24 5.69 -1.47 19.34
C THR A 24 6.42 -0.69 18.25
N ARG A 25 5.68 0.08 17.45
CA ARG A 25 6.25 0.90 16.39
C ARG A 25 7.03 2.08 16.97
N TRP A 26 6.44 2.76 17.96
CA TRP A 26 7.03 3.94 18.60
C TRP A 26 8.35 3.60 19.30
N ILE A 27 8.38 2.54 20.11
CA ILE A 27 9.59 2.12 20.81
C ILE A 27 10.67 1.61 19.84
N GLY A 28 10.27 0.94 18.75
CA GLY A 28 11.17 0.55 17.67
C GLY A 28 11.85 1.75 17.01
N MET A 29 11.10 2.84 16.74
CA MET A 29 11.67 4.07 16.19
C MET A 29 12.68 4.72 17.13
N ILE A 30 12.40 4.74 18.43
CA ILE A 30 13.36 5.27 19.43
C ILE A 30 14.62 4.41 19.43
N ARG A 31 14.48 3.07 19.42
CA ARG A 31 15.62 2.15 19.40
C ARG A 31 16.52 2.37 18.19
N VAL A 32 15.94 2.52 17.00
CA VAL A 32 16.70 2.80 15.77
C VAL A 32 17.42 4.14 15.85
N ARG A 33 16.76 5.19 16.34
CA ARG A 33 17.36 6.53 16.49
C ARG A 33 18.46 6.55 17.56
N ALA A 34 18.31 5.75 18.60
CA ALA A 34 19.28 5.67 19.69
C ALA A 34 20.56 4.95 19.30
N GLY A 35 20.49 3.96 18.40
CA GLY A 35 21.65 3.20 17.99
C GLY A 35 22.42 2.64 19.19
N THR A 36 23.71 2.96 19.29
CA THR A 36 24.57 2.51 20.41
C THR A 36 24.22 3.17 21.75
N ALA A 37 23.57 4.33 21.73
CA ALA A 37 23.12 5.02 22.95
C ALA A 37 21.89 4.36 23.59
N TRP A 38 21.21 3.44 22.88
CA TRP A 38 20.05 2.69 23.41
C TRP A 38 20.35 2.02 24.75
N LYS A 39 21.60 1.57 24.97
CA LYS A 39 21.99 0.91 26.22
C LYS A 39 21.76 1.78 27.48
N TYR A 40 21.87 3.11 27.36
CA TYR A 40 21.66 4.07 28.46
C TYR A 40 20.20 4.45 28.66
N CYS A 41 19.39 4.20 27.64
CA CYS A 41 17.98 4.45 27.66
C CYS A 41 17.30 3.18 27.15
N ASP A 42 17.25 2.11 27.93
CA ASP A 42 16.43 0.94 27.59
C ASP A 42 15.37 0.75 28.68
N PRO A 43 14.06 0.95 28.41
CA PRO A 43 13.03 0.82 29.44
C PRO A 43 12.74 -0.64 29.83
N TYR A 44 13.37 -1.61 29.16
CA TYR A 44 13.31 -3.02 29.52
C TYR A 44 14.46 -3.46 30.44
N LYS A 45 15.42 -2.58 30.71
CA LYS A 45 16.47 -2.82 31.70
C LYS A 45 16.11 -2.14 33.02
N ASP A 46 16.15 -2.89 34.11
CA ASP A 46 15.84 -2.39 35.45
C ASP A 46 16.82 -1.31 35.91
N THR A 47 18.11 -1.46 35.56
CA THR A 47 19.16 -0.50 35.88
C THR A 47 20.01 -0.22 34.64
N PRO A 48 19.66 0.78 33.81
CA PRO A 48 20.52 1.16 32.69
C PRO A 48 21.85 1.71 33.22
N PRO A 49 22.97 1.49 32.50
CA PRO A 49 24.23 2.16 32.81
C PRO A 49 24.03 3.67 32.81
N VAL A 50 24.68 4.36 33.74
CA VAL A 50 24.75 5.82 33.76
C VAL A 50 25.79 6.27 32.75
N LEU A 51 25.44 7.24 31.90
CA LEU A 51 26.41 7.84 31.00
C LEU A 51 27.34 8.76 31.81
N THR A 52 28.55 8.30 32.07
CA THR A 52 29.58 9.07 32.79
C THR A 52 30.64 9.60 31.83
N PRO A 53 31.19 10.79 32.07
CA PRO A 53 32.35 11.27 31.33
C PRO A 53 33.53 10.30 31.53
N PRO A 54 34.37 10.07 30.49
CA PRO A 54 35.55 9.24 30.65
C PRO A 54 36.48 9.86 31.68
N SER A 55 36.91 9.06 32.66
CA SER A 55 37.94 9.46 33.62
C SER A 55 39.24 8.78 33.22
N ARG A 56 40.20 9.56 32.71
CA ARG A 56 41.57 9.10 32.48
C ARG A 56 42.51 10.16 33.04
N GLU A 57 43.56 9.71 33.73
CA GLU A 57 44.64 10.60 34.14
C GLU A 57 45.27 11.22 32.89
N ILE A 58 45.45 12.53 32.87
CA ILE A 58 46.08 13.25 31.76
C ILE A 58 47.58 12.90 31.79
N THR A 59 47.95 11.80 31.15
CA THR A 59 49.33 11.38 30.97
C THR A 59 49.94 11.99 29.72
N GLU A 60 51.24 12.29 29.72
CA GLU A 60 51.99 12.73 28.53
C GLU A 60 52.08 11.66 27.42
N ASN A 61 51.59 10.45 27.67
CA ASN A 61 51.59 9.36 26.71
C ASN A 61 50.62 9.65 25.53
N PRO A 62 51.13 9.75 24.29
CA PRO A 62 50.31 10.09 23.12
C PRO A 62 49.22 9.05 22.82
N ILE A 63 49.43 7.78 23.16
CA ILE A 63 48.44 6.70 22.96
C ILE A 63 47.28 6.87 23.95
N ALA A 64 47.59 7.16 25.22
CA ALA A 64 46.57 7.37 26.24
C ALA A 64 45.72 8.61 25.94
N ALA A 65 46.35 9.69 25.44
CA ALA A 65 45.66 10.90 24.99
C ALA A 65 44.75 10.65 23.78
N ALA A 66 45.21 9.87 22.79
CA ALA A 66 44.40 9.50 21.63
C ALA A 66 43.16 8.69 22.02
N LEU A 67 43.34 7.67 22.86
CA LEU A 67 42.22 6.87 23.36
C LEU A 67 41.23 7.67 24.21
N TYR A 68 41.71 8.60 25.05
CA TYR A 68 40.84 9.52 25.79
C TYR A 68 39.97 10.38 24.86
N ARG A 69 40.55 10.92 23.77
CA ARG A 69 39.80 11.71 22.79
C ARG A 69 38.68 10.88 22.17
N THR A 70 38.97 9.65 21.76
CA THR A 70 37.96 8.73 21.21
C THR A 70 36.83 8.46 22.21
N ASP A 71 37.16 8.08 23.45
CA ASP A 71 36.16 7.83 24.49
C ASP A 71 35.30 9.07 24.77
N TYR A 72 35.93 10.25 24.77
CA TYR A 72 35.24 11.52 25.02
C TYR A 72 34.31 11.90 23.86
N GLU A 73 34.71 11.62 22.61
CA GLU A 73 33.86 11.79 21.44
C GLU A 73 32.64 10.86 21.48
N GLU A 74 32.84 9.59 21.84
CA GLU A 74 31.74 8.64 22.03
C GLU A 74 30.78 9.09 23.14
N TYR A 75 31.31 9.55 24.27
CA TYR A 75 30.52 10.13 25.36
C TYR A 75 29.70 11.35 24.89
N ARG A 76 30.34 12.29 24.17
CA ARG A 76 29.68 13.49 23.66
C ARG A 76 28.57 13.15 22.66
N LEU A 77 28.84 12.20 21.77
CA LEU A 77 27.86 11.70 20.80
C LEU A 77 26.67 11.07 21.53
N ALA A 78 26.92 10.13 22.44
CA ALA A 78 25.88 9.48 23.22
C ALA A 78 25.02 10.50 23.99
N ARG A 79 25.65 11.47 24.66
CA ARG A 79 24.94 12.55 25.38
C ARG A 79 24.03 13.36 24.45
N THR A 80 24.54 13.74 23.28
CA THR A 80 23.78 14.51 22.29
C THR A 80 22.61 13.70 21.73
N THR A 81 22.84 12.42 21.40
CA THR A 81 21.80 11.50 20.94
C THR A 81 20.72 11.30 22.00
N LEU A 82 21.07 11.15 23.28
CA LEU A 82 20.11 11.03 24.37
C LEU A 82 19.24 12.28 24.50
N ALA A 83 19.80 13.48 24.40
CA ALA A 83 19.02 14.71 24.41
C ALA A 83 18.05 14.82 23.23
N GLN A 84 18.47 14.40 22.03
CA GLN A 84 17.60 14.36 20.85
C GLN A 84 16.47 13.33 20.98
N ILE A 85 16.75 12.16 21.57
CA ILE A 85 15.72 11.16 21.88
C ILE A 85 14.73 11.74 22.87
N ASP A 86 15.21 12.44 23.89
CA ASP A 86 14.35 13.01 24.91
C ASP A 86 13.39 14.05 24.34
N GLN A 87 13.90 14.96 23.51
CA GLN A 87 13.06 15.88 22.75
C GLN A 87 12.05 15.11 21.87
N PHE A 88 12.50 14.06 21.18
CA PHE A 88 11.59 13.27 20.37
C PHE A 88 10.49 12.59 21.20
N VAL A 89 10.79 12.10 22.40
CA VAL A 89 9.78 11.50 23.29
C VAL A 89 8.69 12.53 23.61
N PHE A 90 9.04 13.78 23.89
CA PHE A 90 8.05 14.83 24.06
C PHE A 90 7.26 15.12 22.78
N ASP A 91 7.94 15.26 21.63
CA ASP A 91 7.29 15.62 20.36
C ASP A 91 6.40 14.50 19.78
N SER A 92 6.62 13.25 20.21
CA SER A 92 5.96 12.06 19.66
C SER A 92 4.98 11.37 20.60
N VAL A 93 4.68 11.98 21.75
CA VAL A 93 3.64 11.52 22.67
C VAL A 93 2.39 12.37 22.48
N SER A 94 1.21 11.75 22.50
CA SER A 94 -0.04 12.51 22.33
C SER A 94 -0.21 13.54 23.43
N THR A 95 -0.85 14.68 23.14
CA THR A 95 -1.01 15.79 24.09
C THR A 95 -1.65 15.35 25.41
N GLN A 96 -2.57 14.39 25.37
CA GLN A 96 -3.22 13.84 26.56
C GLN A 96 -2.26 13.03 27.44
N SER A 97 -1.31 12.34 26.82
CA SER A 97 -0.33 11.48 27.47
C SER A 97 0.89 12.24 27.99
N LEU A 98 1.12 13.48 27.53
CA LEU A 98 2.23 14.32 28.00
C LEU A 98 2.16 14.58 29.51
N ALA A 99 0.96 14.67 30.07
CA ALA A 99 0.76 14.85 31.51
C ALA A 99 1.46 13.77 32.36
N PHE A 100 1.68 12.57 31.81
CA PHE A 100 2.34 11.48 32.52
C PHE A 100 3.86 11.67 32.64
N ILE A 101 4.48 12.51 31.80
CA ILE A 101 5.94 12.63 31.72
C ILE A 101 6.50 14.01 32.09
N LEU A 102 5.64 15.03 32.23
CA LEU A 102 6.06 16.41 32.50
C LEU A 102 6.76 16.62 33.85
N GLY A 103 6.52 15.74 34.84
CA GLY A 103 7.14 15.81 36.17
C GLY A 103 8.31 14.84 36.39
N LEU A 104 8.79 14.18 35.32
CA LEU A 104 9.88 13.22 35.40
C LEU A 104 11.16 13.86 34.85
N ASP A 105 12.28 13.67 35.54
CA ASP A 105 13.52 14.39 35.28
C ASP A 105 14.35 13.71 34.19
N THR A 106 14.35 12.37 34.17
CA THR A 106 15.20 11.61 33.26
C THR A 106 14.42 11.00 32.09
N LEU A 107 15.10 10.91 30.93
CA LEU A 107 14.61 10.16 29.77
C LEU A 107 14.25 8.71 30.11
N TYR A 108 14.98 8.10 31.05
CA TYR A 108 14.71 6.72 31.46
C TYR A 108 13.36 6.62 32.18
N GLU A 109 13.14 7.44 33.21
CA GLU A 109 11.88 7.47 33.97
C GLU A 109 10.66 7.71 33.07
N ARG A 110 10.76 8.71 32.17
CA ARG A 110 9.69 9.02 31.22
C ARG A 110 9.27 7.80 30.41
N ARG A 111 10.22 7.01 29.96
CA ARG A 111 9.93 5.84 29.12
C ARG A 111 9.49 4.62 29.91
N VAL A 112 9.94 4.47 31.16
CA VAL A 112 9.40 3.45 32.07
C VAL A 112 7.92 3.73 32.35
N GLU A 113 7.57 5.00 32.61
CA GLU A 113 6.16 5.39 32.84
C GLU A 113 5.30 5.20 31.59
N LEU A 114 5.80 5.57 30.41
CA LEU A 114 5.11 5.32 29.14
C LEU A 114 4.98 3.81 28.85
N LYS A 115 6.02 3.01 29.12
CA LYS A 115 5.97 1.54 29.00
C LYS A 115 4.86 0.96 29.85
N LYS A 116 4.79 1.34 31.11
CA LYS A 116 3.77 0.84 32.05
C LYS A 116 2.34 1.07 31.55
N ARG A 117 2.10 2.14 30.80
CA ARG A 117 0.76 2.54 30.33
C ARG A 117 0.41 2.04 28.94
N PHE A 118 1.39 2.03 28.04
CA PHE A 118 1.16 1.79 26.62
C PHE A 118 1.67 0.44 26.15
N GLN A 119 2.58 -0.23 26.87
CA GLN A 119 2.99 -1.57 26.48
C GLN A 119 1.79 -2.53 26.59
N PRO A 120 1.35 -3.13 25.48
CA PRO A 120 0.31 -4.15 25.55
C PRO A 120 0.85 -5.38 26.27
N ASP A 121 -0.03 -6.03 27.04
CA ASP A 121 0.22 -7.40 27.49
C ASP A 121 0.31 -8.33 26.27
N ASP A 122 1.09 -9.39 26.39
CA ASP A 122 1.28 -10.38 25.31
C ASP A 122 -0.06 -10.97 24.90
N ARG A 123 -0.92 -11.29 25.87
CA ARG A 123 -2.27 -11.81 25.61
C ARG A 123 -3.15 -10.83 24.82
N VAL A 124 -3.06 -9.54 25.14
CA VAL A 124 -3.82 -8.50 24.43
C VAL A 124 -3.29 -8.34 23.01
N THR A 125 -1.96 -8.32 22.86
CA THR A 125 -1.30 -8.30 21.54
C THR A 125 -1.76 -9.46 20.66
N TYR A 126 -1.80 -10.67 21.21
CA TYR A 126 -2.26 -11.86 20.50
C TYR A 126 -3.71 -11.75 20.05
N LEU A 127 -4.60 -11.31 20.93
CA LEU A 127 -6.01 -11.13 20.60
C LEU A 127 -6.23 -10.07 19.51
N GLU A 128 -5.48 -8.97 19.55
CA GLU A 128 -5.52 -7.92 18.52
C GLU A 128 -5.06 -8.45 17.15
N LEU A 129 -3.95 -9.19 17.13
CA LEU A 129 -3.41 -9.82 15.93
C LEU A 129 -4.40 -10.82 15.34
N ASP A 130 -5.01 -11.67 16.17
CA ASP A 130 -6.01 -12.65 15.75
C ASP A 130 -7.26 -11.98 15.16
N THR A 131 -7.72 -10.91 15.82
CA THR A 131 -8.85 -10.10 15.36
C THR A 131 -8.56 -9.44 14.01
N ARG A 132 -7.36 -8.89 13.84
CA ARG A 132 -6.92 -8.30 12.56
C ARG A 132 -6.80 -9.35 11.47
N LEU A 133 -6.25 -10.52 11.78
CA LEU A 133 -6.14 -11.63 10.83
C LEU A 133 -7.53 -12.13 10.40
N TYR A 134 -8.45 -12.32 11.35
CA TYR A 134 -9.84 -12.69 11.06
C TYR A 134 -10.52 -11.68 10.11
N LYS A 135 -10.43 -10.37 10.43
CA LYS A 135 -10.96 -9.31 9.57
C LYS A 135 -10.31 -9.34 8.19
N LEU A 136 -8.98 -9.42 8.12
CA LEU A 136 -8.25 -9.44 6.87
C LEU A 136 -8.69 -10.61 5.98
N ARG A 137 -8.83 -11.82 6.55
CA ARG A 137 -9.35 -13.02 5.88
C ARG A 137 -10.74 -12.79 5.28
N SER A 138 -11.62 -12.06 5.99
CA SER A 138 -12.97 -11.76 5.49
C SER A 138 -13.01 -10.72 4.36
N THR A 139 -11.96 -9.89 4.23
CA THR A 139 -11.89 -8.81 3.23
C THR A 139 -11.22 -9.19 1.92
N VAL A 140 -10.72 -10.43 1.81
CA VAL A 140 -10.00 -10.87 0.62
C VAL A 140 -10.93 -10.85 -0.61
N LYS A 141 -10.52 -10.10 -1.63
CA LYS A 141 -11.26 -9.89 -2.88
C LYS A 141 -10.27 -9.70 -4.02
N LYS A 142 -10.71 -10.00 -5.25
CA LYS A 142 -9.95 -9.76 -6.48
C LYS A 142 -9.59 -8.28 -6.65
N THR A 143 -10.56 -7.39 -6.43
CA THR A 143 -10.35 -5.95 -6.49
C THR A 143 -9.56 -5.49 -5.27
N GLY A 144 -8.33 -5.03 -5.48
CA GLY A 144 -7.43 -4.61 -4.41
C GLY A 144 -6.61 -5.74 -3.78
N ILE A 145 -6.43 -6.87 -4.47
CA ILE A 145 -5.63 -7.99 -3.97
C ILE A 145 -4.18 -7.59 -3.65
N LEU A 146 -3.58 -6.69 -4.42
CA LEU A 146 -2.22 -6.19 -4.17
C LEU A 146 -2.12 -5.44 -2.82
N ASP A 147 -3.10 -4.59 -2.52
CA ASP A 147 -3.20 -3.90 -1.23
C ASP A 147 -3.46 -4.89 -0.09
N TRP A 148 -4.31 -5.90 -0.33
CA TRP A 148 -4.57 -6.96 0.63
C TRP A 148 -3.30 -7.78 0.95
N LEU A 149 -2.51 -8.14 -0.06
CA LEU A 149 -1.23 -8.86 0.08
C LEU A 149 -0.24 -8.04 0.92
N SER A 150 -0.11 -6.74 0.64
CA SER A 150 0.75 -5.85 1.44
C SER A 150 0.32 -5.77 2.90
N ARG A 151 -1.00 -5.67 3.17
CA ARG A 151 -1.52 -5.69 4.53
C ARG A 151 -1.28 -7.03 5.24
N PHE A 152 -1.35 -8.14 4.50
CA PHE A 152 -1.03 -9.46 5.03
C PHE A 152 0.46 -9.57 5.39
N GLU A 153 1.36 -9.07 4.56
CA GLU A 153 2.81 -9.07 4.81
C GLU A 153 3.20 -8.29 6.08
N ILE A 154 2.59 -7.12 6.25
CA ILE A 154 2.78 -6.31 7.46
C ILE A 154 2.31 -7.11 8.69
N LEU A 155 1.11 -7.70 8.61
CA LEU A 155 0.56 -8.50 9.69
C LEU A 155 1.43 -9.72 10.00
N TYR A 156 1.93 -10.42 8.98
CA TYR A 156 2.87 -11.54 9.13
C TYR A 156 4.13 -11.14 9.91
N SER A 157 4.71 -9.98 9.57
CA SER A 157 5.87 -9.44 10.27
C SER A 157 5.57 -9.15 11.75
N GLU A 158 4.38 -8.61 12.05
CA GLU A 158 3.93 -8.37 13.42
C GLU A 158 3.75 -9.69 14.21
N TYR A 159 3.18 -10.73 13.60
CA TYR A 159 3.06 -12.06 14.23
C TYR A 159 4.42 -12.68 14.55
N LYS A 160 5.40 -12.56 13.64
CA LYS A 160 6.77 -13.03 13.87
C LYS A 160 7.43 -12.26 15.01
N LEU A 161 7.24 -10.94 15.07
CA LEU A 161 7.77 -10.10 16.15
C LEU A 161 7.15 -10.46 17.52
N ALA A 162 5.85 -10.74 17.55
CA ALA A 162 5.13 -11.12 18.78
C ALA A 162 5.39 -12.56 19.23
N ASN A 163 6.03 -13.39 18.41
CA ASN A 163 6.26 -14.82 18.64
C ASN A 163 4.97 -15.56 19.05
N HIS A 164 3.89 -15.33 18.30
CA HIS A 164 2.57 -15.85 18.63
C HIS A 164 2.55 -17.39 18.69
N PRO A 165 2.11 -18.02 19.80
CA PRO A 165 2.27 -19.46 20.01
C PRO A 165 1.48 -20.32 19.01
N GLN A 166 0.29 -19.87 18.59
CA GLN A 166 -0.55 -20.64 17.66
C GLN A 166 -0.09 -20.57 16.19
N TYR A 167 0.72 -19.57 15.84
CA TYR A 167 1.10 -19.25 14.46
C TYR A 167 2.60 -19.42 14.22
N GLN A 168 3.18 -20.45 14.84
CA GLN A 168 4.58 -20.83 14.67
C GLN A 168 4.80 -21.65 13.38
N GLY A 169 6.06 -21.69 12.93
CA GLY A 169 6.43 -22.40 11.70
C GLY A 169 5.76 -21.78 10.47
N ASN A 170 5.09 -22.65 9.68
CA ASN A 170 4.49 -22.32 8.38
C ASN A 170 2.96 -22.08 8.45
N MET A 171 2.39 -21.87 9.65
CA MET A 171 0.94 -21.80 9.80
C MET A 171 0.32 -20.59 9.08
N LEU A 172 1.01 -19.44 9.06
CA LEU A 172 0.51 -18.24 8.38
C LEU A 172 0.61 -18.35 6.86
N GLU A 173 1.62 -19.06 6.36
CA GLU A 173 1.82 -19.43 4.97
C GLU A 173 0.62 -20.26 4.49
N PHE A 174 0.17 -21.24 5.30
CA PHE A 174 -1.04 -22.02 5.00
C PHE A 174 -2.31 -21.16 5.00
N GLU A 175 -2.46 -20.24 5.95
CA GLU A 175 -3.60 -19.31 5.97
C GLU A 175 -3.62 -18.38 4.75
N LEU A 176 -2.46 -17.89 4.32
CA LEU A 176 -2.30 -17.10 3.10
C LEU A 176 -2.78 -17.90 1.88
N LEU A 177 -2.24 -19.09 1.68
CA LEU A 177 -2.61 -19.97 0.57
C LEU A 177 -4.10 -20.31 0.57
N LYS A 178 -4.69 -20.54 1.74
CA LYS A 178 -6.14 -20.79 1.87
C LYS A 178 -6.98 -19.59 1.42
N CYS A 179 -6.55 -18.37 1.76
CA CYS A 179 -7.22 -17.15 1.32
C CYS A 179 -7.09 -16.93 -0.19
N LEU A 180 -5.89 -17.14 -0.74
CA LEU A 180 -5.63 -16.96 -2.16
C LEU A 180 -6.38 -17.97 -3.02
N LYS A 181 -6.41 -19.25 -2.62
CA LYS A 181 -7.23 -20.29 -3.27
C LYS A 181 -8.71 -19.92 -3.32
N ARG A 182 -9.25 -19.22 -2.31
CA ARG A 182 -10.65 -18.76 -2.33
C ARG A 182 -10.88 -17.70 -3.41
N VAL A 183 -9.92 -16.81 -3.63
CA VAL A 183 -9.99 -15.80 -4.70
C VAL A 183 -9.86 -16.46 -6.07
N ASP A 184 -8.92 -17.40 -6.22
CA ASP A 184 -8.69 -18.10 -7.49
C ASP A 184 -9.83 -19.06 -7.85
N ALA A 185 -10.42 -19.74 -6.88
CA ALA A 185 -11.59 -20.60 -7.10
C ALA A 185 -12.85 -19.81 -7.53
N GLN A 186 -12.92 -18.51 -7.20
CA GLN A 186 -13.93 -17.61 -7.74
C GLN A 186 -13.66 -17.19 -9.21
N ASN A 187 -12.50 -17.54 -9.76
CA ASN A 187 -12.04 -17.22 -11.12
C ASN A 187 -11.98 -18.47 -12.03
N GLN A 188 -12.97 -19.38 -12.02
CA GLN A 188 -13.02 -20.59 -12.87
C GLN A 188 -13.03 -20.30 -14.40
N GLU A 189 -11.94 -19.77 -14.93
CA GLU A 189 -11.64 -19.77 -16.36
C GLU A 189 -10.21 -20.24 -16.68
N ASP A 190 -9.30 -20.42 -15.70
CA ASP A 190 -7.89 -20.74 -16.00
C ASP A 190 -7.20 -21.74 -15.05
N THR A 191 -7.93 -22.47 -14.21
CA THR A 191 -7.33 -23.41 -13.24
C THR A 191 -7.04 -24.78 -13.85
N GLN A 192 -6.22 -24.82 -14.90
CA GLN A 192 -5.74 -26.09 -15.45
C GLN A 192 -4.25 -26.05 -15.70
N THR A 193 -3.45 -25.87 -14.64
CA THR A 193 -2.11 -26.45 -14.42
C THR A 193 -1.42 -25.73 -13.26
N ARG A 194 -1.52 -26.27 -12.04
CA ARG A 194 -0.48 -26.12 -11.01
C ARG A 194 -0.81 -27.01 -9.82
N GLU A 195 -0.36 -28.25 -9.91
CA GLU A 195 -0.12 -29.05 -8.72
C GLU A 195 1.11 -28.47 -8.01
N PRO A 196 1.03 -28.11 -6.72
CA PRO A 196 2.20 -27.66 -5.98
C PRO A 196 3.01 -28.87 -5.52
N GLU A 197 3.91 -29.37 -6.38
CA GLU A 197 5.00 -30.21 -5.91
C GLU A 197 6.04 -29.35 -5.16
N LYS A 198 6.16 -29.62 -3.85
CA LYS A 198 7.39 -29.50 -3.04
C LYS A 198 8.14 -28.15 -3.03
N HIS A 199 7.58 -27.16 -2.34
CA HIS A 199 8.23 -26.31 -1.32
C HIS A 199 7.11 -25.42 -0.80
N VAL A 200 6.96 -25.25 0.53
CA VAL A 200 6.20 -24.07 0.99
C VAL A 200 7.20 -22.95 0.89
N ASP A 201 7.16 -22.23 -0.23
CA ASP A 201 7.97 -21.03 -0.39
C ASP A 201 7.67 -20.07 0.77
N SER A 202 8.64 -19.24 1.16
CA SER A 202 8.46 -18.27 2.24
C SER A 202 7.22 -17.41 1.98
N VAL A 203 6.57 -16.84 3.01
CA VAL A 203 5.46 -15.89 2.79
C VAL A 203 5.85 -14.81 1.77
N TYR A 204 7.08 -14.34 1.82
CA TYR A 204 7.61 -13.35 0.87
C TYR A 204 7.64 -13.84 -0.57
N ASP A 205 7.98 -15.11 -0.79
CA ASP A 205 8.03 -15.72 -2.12
C ASP A 205 6.62 -15.90 -2.68
N ILE A 206 5.68 -16.41 -1.86
CA ILE A 206 4.26 -16.54 -2.22
C ILE A 206 3.68 -15.17 -2.57
N ILE A 207 3.93 -14.16 -1.74
CA ILE A 207 3.44 -12.80 -1.98
C ILE A 207 4.04 -12.23 -3.26
N SER A 208 5.34 -12.43 -3.50
CA SER A 208 6.04 -11.96 -4.70
C SER A 208 5.46 -12.58 -5.97
N GLU A 209 5.24 -13.90 -5.97
CA GLU A 209 4.64 -14.61 -7.10
C GLU A 209 3.23 -14.09 -7.43
N PHE A 210 2.36 -14.02 -6.42
CA PHE A 210 1.00 -13.53 -6.60
C PHE A 210 0.97 -12.04 -7.00
N THR A 211 1.87 -11.23 -6.44
CA THR A 211 2.01 -9.82 -6.82
C THR A 211 2.38 -9.68 -8.29
N ASN A 212 3.35 -10.46 -8.77
CA ASN A 212 3.77 -10.45 -10.18
C ASN A 212 2.66 -10.94 -11.11
N TYR A 213 1.94 -11.99 -10.73
CA TYR A 213 0.78 -12.49 -11.48
C TYR A 213 -0.30 -11.41 -11.66
N TYR A 214 -0.74 -10.77 -10.57
CA TYR A 214 -1.79 -9.76 -10.64
C TYR A 214 -1.34 -8.48 -11.35
N ARG A 215 -0.07 -8.06 -11.19
CA ARG A 215 0.50 -6.94 -11.97
C ARG A 215 0.53 -7.24 -13.46
N ASN A 216 0.84 -8.48 -13.85
CA ASN A 216 0.83 -8.87 -15.27
C ASN A 216 -0.60 -8.84 -15.85
N ILE A 217 -1.59 -9.32 -15.10
CA ILE A 217 -3.01 -9.23 -15.50
C ILE A 217 -3.45 -7.76 -15.67
N GLU A 218 -3.11 -6.90 -14.71
CA GLU A 218 -3.42 -5.46 -14.80
C GLU A 218 -2.75 -4.82 -16.02
N ALA A 219 -1.49 -5.16 -16.30
CA ALA A 219 -0.76 -4.67 -17.47
C ALA A 219 -1.43 -5.10 -18.79
N ILE A 220 -1.78 -6.39 -18.93
CA ILE A 220 -2.50 -6.92 -20.10
C ILE A 220 -3.86 -6.21 -20.27
N GLN A 221 -4.64 -6.08 -19.19
CA GLN A 221 -5.94 -5.39 -19.24
C GLN A 221 -5.79 -3.91 -19.59
N SER A 222 -4.75 -3.24 -19.09
CA SER A 222 -4.48 -1.84 -19.41
C SER A 222 -4.12 -1.64 -20.88
N ASN A 223 -3.33 -2.56 -21.47
CA ASN A 223 -3.02 -2.55 -22.91
C ASN A 223 -4.25 -2.83 -23.78
N ILE A 224 -5.13 -3.74 -23.37
CA ILE A 224 -6.41 -3.99 -24.05
C ILE A 224 -7.29 -2.74 -24.00
N ARG A 225 -7.39 -2.07 -22.84
CA ARG A 225 -8.15 -0.83 -22.69
C ARG A 225 -7.56 0.32 -23.52
N ALA A 226 -6.24 0.46 -23.55
CA ALA A 226 -5.55 1.45 -24.38
C ALA A 226 -5.78 1.18 -25.89
N SER A 227 -5.70 -0.08 -26.32
CA SER A 227 -6.00 -0.50 -27.70
C SER A 227 -7.47 -0.23 -28.08
N SER A 228 -8.40 -0.43 -27.14
CA SER A 228 -9.81 -0.09 -27.35
C SER A 228 -10.10 1.42 -27.33
N ALA A 229 -9.24 2.24 -26.69
CA ALA A 229 -9.34 3.69 -26.74
C ALA A 229 -8.69 4.29 -28.01
N SER A 230 -7.74 3.58 -28.63
CA SER A 230 -7.11 3.97 -29.90
C SER A 230 -7.99 3.77 -31.15
N THR A 231 -9.21 3.25 -31.01
CA THR A 231 -10.22 3.21 -32.09
C THR A 231 -11.18 4.40 -32.06
N ALA A 232 -10.85 5.47 -31.34
CA ALA A 232 -11.40 6.80 -31.60
C ALA A 232 -10.89 7.28 -32.97
N LEU A 233 -11.70 7.06 -34.00
CA LEU A 233 -11.57 7.54 -35.37
C LEU A 233 -10.89 8.92 -35.42
N ALA A 234 -9.64 8.97 -35.87
CA ALA A 234 -9.06 10.20 -36.40
C ALA A 234 -9.84 10.53 -37.68
N THR A 235 -10.87 11.37 -37.56
CA THR A 235 -11.56 11.91 -38.74
C THR A 235 -10.61 12.93 -39.35
N PHE A 236 -9.91 12.50 -40.41
CA PHE A 236 -9.04 13.31 -41.25
C PHE A 236 -9.90 14.39 -41.93
N GLN A 237 -10.11 15.53 -41.27
CA GLN A 237 -10.72 16.70 -41.91
C GLN A 237 -9.63 17.42 -42.70
N GLY A 238 -9.68 17.27 -44.02
CA GLY A 238 -8.93 18.11 -44.94
C GLY A 238 -9.49 19.52 -44.91
N GLU A 239 -8.69 20.48 -44.48
CA GLU A 239 -8.97 21.90 -44.66
C GLU A 239 -8.35 22.38 -45.98
N SER A 240 -9.21 22.80 -46.91
CA SER A 240 -8.86 23.68 -48.02
C SER A 240 -9.09 25.13 -47.61
N ASN A 241 -8.03 25.94 -47.69
CA ASN A 241 -8.02 27.40 -47.48
C ASN A 241 -8.99 28.16 -48.40
N ALA A 242 -9.72 29.14 -47.86
CA ALA A 242 -9.63 30.56 -48.26
C ALA A 242 -10.58 31.48 -47.45
N SER A 243 -10.06 32.66 -47.15
CA SER A 243 -10.42 33.70 -46.19
C SER A 243 -11.76 34.45 -46.35
N SER A 244 -12.20 35.07 -45.25
CA SER A 244 -12.40 36.54 -45.04
C SER A 244 -13.74 36.89 -44.37
N GLY A 245 -13.72 37.72 -43.33
CA GLY A 245 -14.87 38.58 -42.97
C GLY A 245 -15.17 38.70 -41.48
N ASP A 246 -15.05 39.92 -40.98
CA ASP A 246 -14.98 40.35 -39.58
C ASP A 246 -16.36 40.72 -38.97
N SER A 247 -16.33 41.05 -37.67
CA SER A 247 -17.26 41.88 -36.85
C SER A 247 -18.35 41.24 -35.94
N ASP A 248 -18.03 41.32 -34.63
CA ASP A 248 -18.79 41.89 -33.50
C ASP A 248 -20.28 41.57 -33.23
N GLY A 249 -20.58 41.22 -31.97
CA GLY A 249 -21.89 41.59 -31.36
C GLY A 249 -22.48 40.69 -30.26
N LYS A 250 -22.24 41.09 -29.00
CA LYS A 250 -23.02 40.88 -27.75
C LYS A 250 -24.32 40.02 -27.76
N GLY A 251 -24.46 39.17 -26.73
CA GLY A 251 -25.79 38.83 -26.17
C GLY A 251 -25.87 37.56 -25.30
N LYS A 252 -25.85 37.70 -23.97
CA LYS A 252 -26.45 36.77 -22.98
C LYS A 252 -28.01 36.82 -23.10
N PRO A 253 -28.85 36.10 -22.30
CA PRO A 253 -28.71 34.87 -21.48
C PRO A 253 -29.91 33.88 -21.65
N GLY A 254 -29.96 32.82 -20.84
CA GLY A 254 -31.24 32.25 -20.33
C GLY A 254 -31.40 30.75 -20.60
N LYS A 255 -31.43 29.89 -19.56
CA LYS A 255 -32.64 29.51 -18.78
C LYS A 255 -33.75 28.99 -19.72
N SER A 256 -34.36 27.82 -19.55
CA SER A 256 -34.48 26.93 -18.40
C SER A 256 -35.65 25.95 -18.66
N TYR A 257 -35.65 24.78 -18.01
CA TYR A 257 -36.78 23.86 -17.79
C TYR A 257 -37.40 23.28 -19.09
N THR A 258 -37.85 22.03 -19.18
CA THR A 258 -38.70 21.25 -18.28
C THR A 258 -38.56 19.78 -18.64
N ALA A 259 -38.48 18.93 -17.61
CA ALA A 259 -38.83 17.53 -17.73
C ALA A 259 -40.35 17.39 -17.90
N GLN A 260 -40.81 16.61 -18.89
CA GLN A 260 -42.10 15.94 -18.83
C GLN A 260 -42.12 14.73 -19.78
N THR A 261 -42.01 13.56 -19.15
CA THR A 261 -42.83 12.36 -19.33
C THR A 261 -43.66 12.17 -20.62
N SER A 262 -43.38 11.00 -21.22
CA SER A 262 -44.34 9.97 -21.63
C SER A 262 -44.95 10.00 -23.03
N GLN A 263 -44.50 9.00 -23.79
CA GLN A 263 -45.28 8.05 -24.60
C GLN A 263 -45.70 8.41 -26.04
N THR A 264 -45.09 7.61 -26.92
CA THR A 264 -45.67 6.88 -28.06
C THR A 264 -45.90 7.56 -29.41
N SER A 265 -45.37 6.86 -30.44
CA SER A 265 -45.68 6.89 -31.88
C SER A 265 -45.02 8.06 -32.64
N SER A 266 -44.35 7.94 -33.79
CA SER A 266 -44.13 6.86 -34.75
C SER A 266 -42.88 7.18 -35.60
N GLN A 267 -42.09 6.15 -35.89
CA GLN A 267 -41.33 5.89 -37.13
C GLN A 267 -40.76 7.08 -37.93
N THR A 268 -39.43 7.21 -37.91
CA THR A 268 -38.61 7.11 -39.13
C THR A 268 -37.40 6.23 -38.84
N ALA A 269 -37.48 4.96 -39.25
CA ALA A 269 -36.37 4.03 -39.17
C ALA A 269 -35.30 4.46 -40.19
N SER A 270 -34.25 5.11 -39.72
CA SER A 270 -32.98 5.20 -40.44
C SER A 270 -32.50 3.77 -40.69
N GLN A 271 -32.63 3.31 -41.94
CA GLN A 271 -32.20 1.99 -42.39
C GLN A 271 -30.69 1.87 -42.15
N LYS A 272 -30.32 1.19 -41.06
CA LYS A 272 -28.93 0.84 -40.78
C LYS A 272 -28.51 -0.21 -41.80
N GLU A 273 -27.87 0.21 -42.88
CA GLU A 273 -27.32 -0.71 -43.87
C GLU A 273 -26.22 -1.55 -43.20
N TRP A 274 -26.48 -2.83 -43.00
CA TRP A 274 -25.49 -3.76 -42.47
C TRP A 274 -24.45 -4.09 -43.55
N PRO A 275 -23.15 -4.11 -43.22
CA PRO A 275 -22.12 -4.54 -44.14
C PRO A 275 -22.35 -6.00 -44.58
N THR A 276 -21.86 -6.34 -45.77
CA THR A 276 -21.92 -7.71 -46.29
C THR A 276 -21.06 -8.62 -45.41
N CYS A 277 -21.67 -9.62 -44.79
CA CYS A 277 -20.99 -10.64 -43.99
C CYS A 277 -20.15 -11.57 -44.88
N LEU A 278 -19.20 -12.30 -44.29
CA LEU A 278 -18.35 -13.29 -44.98
C LEU A 278 -19.15 -14.39 -45.72
N CYS A 279 -20.40 -14.63 -45.32
CA CYS A 279 -21.31 -15.54 -46.01
C CYS A 279 -22.03 -14.91 -47.22
N GLY A 280 -21.70 -13.67 -47.58
CA GLY A 280 -22.27 -12.95 -48.74
C GLY A 280 -23.61 -12.25 -48.48
N ILE A 281 -24.18 -12.36 -47.27
CA ILE A 281 -25.49 -11.78 -46.90
C ILE A 281 -25.29 -10.57 -45.97
N LYS A 282 -26.14 -9.53 -46.06
CA LYS A 282 -26.11 -8.37 -45.17
C LYS A 282 -26.74 -8.67 -43.80
N HIS A 283 -25.92 -8.89 -42.78
CA HIS A 283 -26.34 -9.01 -41.38
C HIS A 283 -25.15 -8.74 -40.43
N SER A 284 -25.45 -8.55 -39.14
CA SER A 284 -24.43 -8.50 -38.08
C SER A 284 -23.68 -9.83 -37.96
N PHE A 285 -22.35 -9.78 -37.80
CA PHE A 285 -21.47 -10.95 -37.70
C PHE A 285 -21.96 -12.00 -36.68
N ASN A 286 -22.46 -11.58 -35.51
CA ASN A 286 -22.97 -12.48 -34.47
C ASN A 286 -24.29 -13.18 -34.84
N SER A 287 -24.99 -12.69 -35.87
CA SER A 287 -26.21 -13.27 -36.42
C SER A 287 -25.93 -14.19 -37.62
N CYS A 288 -24.66 -14.38 -38.00
CA CYS A 288 -24.27 -15.27 -39.09
C CYS A 288 -24.33 -16.73 -38.67
N HIS A 289 -25.17 -17.53 -39.34
CA HIS A 289 -25.31 -18.96 -39.07
C HIS A 289 -24.00 -19.76 -39.26
N TYR A 290 -23.14 -19.36 -40.20
CA TYR A 290 -21.85 -20.05 -40.44
C TYR A 290 -20.84 -19.87 -39.30
N ILE A 291 -21.00 -18.81 -38.49
CA ILE A 291 -20.05 -18.44 -37.44
C ILE A 291 -20.64 -18.74 -36.06
N ASN A 292 -21.96 -18.62 -35.92
CA ASN A 292 -22.70 -18.94 -34.72
C ASN A 292 -23.71 -20.06 -35.01
N PRO A 293 -23.43 -21.32 -34.61
CA PRO A 293 -24.32 -22.46 -34.82
C PRO A 293 -25.71 -22.30 -34.17
N ARG A 294 -25.85 -21.36 -33.22
CA ARG A 294 -27.12 -21.06 -32.54
C ARG A 294 -27.95 -19.99 -33.27
N ALA A 295 -27.43 -19.34 -34.31
CA ALA A 295 -28.17 -18.35 -35.09
C ALA A 295 -29.15 -19.02 -36.06
N LYS A 296 -30.32 -18.41 -36.24
CA LYS A 296 -31.41 -18.95 -37.08
C LYS A 296 -31.00 -18.93 -38.57
N LYS A 297 -31.22 -20.04 -39.27
CA LYS A 297 -30.93 -20.17 -40.71
C LYS A 297 -31.80 -19.18 -41.53
N PRO A 298 -31.23 -18.39 -42.46
CA PRO A 298 -32.01 -17.48 -43.30
C PRO A 298 -32.91 -18.25 -44.30
N ASP A 299 -34.06 -17.66 -44.65
CA ASP A 299 -35.08 -18.31 -45.50
C ASP A 299 -34.65 -18.53 -46.97
N ASN A 300 -33.68 -17.75 -47.48
CA ASN A 300 -33.14 -17.88 -48.85
C ASN A 300 -31.86 -18.72 -48.90
N TYR A 301 -31.86 -19.89 -48.26
CA TYR A 301 -30.73 -20.80 -48.24
C TYR A 301 -30.61 -21.59 -49.55
N SER A 302 -29.57 -21.34 -50.34
CA SER A 302 -29.11 -22.30 -51.35
C SER A 302 -27.82 -22.96 -50.88
N GLU A 303 -27.84 -24.27 -50.70
CA GLU A 303 -26.66 -25.08 -50.43
C GLU A 303 -25.85 -25.15 -51.73
N LYS A 304 -24.93 -24.20 -51.91
CA LYS A 304 -23.87 -24.33 -52.90
C LYS A 304 -22.59 -24.69 -52.17
N MET A 305 -22.10 -25.90 -52.48
CA MET A 305 -20.75 -26.38 -52.18
C MET A 305 -19.70 -25.37 -52.61
#